data_AF-A0A200QPW2-F1
#
_entry.id   AF-A0A200QPW2-F1
#
_cell.length_a   1.000
_cell.length_b   1.000
_cell.length_c   1.000
_cell.angle_alpha   90.00
_cell.angle_beta   90.00
_cell.angle_gamma   90.00
#
_symmetry.space_group_name_H-M   'P 1'
#
loop_
_entity.id
_entity.type
_entity.pdbx_description
1 polymer ?
#
loop_
_entity_poly.entity_id
_entity_poly.type
_entity_poly.pdbx_seq_one_letter_code
_entity_poly.pdbx_strand_id
1 'polypeptide(L)'
;MEGTESEKVFDSLNLNPQLFINEVLNAVDDTVDGAFEFYEQQALAVLKDTGEDKSNELSKGISSIRNVIQEVLDKRMGMWEKYCIRHCFAVPEGFSLPKADTSSDSLMDQDLFSDAELDNQLDSLREKLYVVRKESAELQKELHDLKQQHTLSSSCAESVTEALQIFEQKSVQFEEMVRTATTLREKFEKMKIKELEEFERVRTERIYDSNKDQSMMHHSKGFPAVEFKDLQDFVADLKKM
;
A
#
# COMPACT_ATOMS: atom_id res chain seq x y z
N MET A 1 19.64 -25.24 29.01
CA MET A 1 19.61 -24.77 30.41
C MET A 1 18.64 -25.57 31.26
N GLU A 2 17.69 -26.29 30.66
CA GLU A 2 16.73 -27.14 31.37
C GLU A 2 17.41 -28.23 32.21
N GLY A 3 17.06 -28.30 33.49
CA GLY A 3 17.39 -29.34 34.46
C GLY A 3 18.57 -29.06 35.39
N THR A 4 19.17 -27.86 35.38
CA THR A 4 20.37 -27.57 36.20
C THR A 4 20.03 -27.10 37.61
N GLU A 5 20.95 -27.27 38.58
CA GLU A 5 20.76 -26.75 39.95
C GLU A 5 20.60 -25.22 39.97
N SER A 6 21.28 -24.53 39.05
CA SER A 6 21.13 -23.09 38.82
C SER A 6 19.69 -22.70 38.48
N GLU A 7 19.04 -23.44 37.59
CA GLU A 7 17.67 -23.16 37.16
C GLU A 7 16.69 -23.22 38.34
N LYS A 8 16.80 -24.24 39.19
CA LYS A 8 15.96 -24.35 40.40
C LYS A 8 16.11 -23.16 41.35
N VAL A 9 17.32 -22.61 41.46
CA VAL A 9 17.60 -21.42 42.27
C VAL A 9 16.94 -20.19 41.65
N PHE A 10 17.07 -19.98 40.35
CA PHE A 10 16.43 -18.84 39.68
C PHE A 10 14.89 -18.95 39.68
N ASP A 11 14.35 -20.14 39.46
CA ASP A 11 12.91 -20.42 39.54
C ASP A 11 12.35 -20.12 40.93
N SER A 12 13.09 -20.46 42.00
CA SER A 12 12.69 -20.14 43.37
C SER A 12 12.62 -18.63 43.67
N LEU A 13 13.38 -17.84 42.90
CA LEU A 13 13.37 -16.37 42.94
C LEU A 13 12.43 -15.77 41.88
N ASN A 14 11.70 -16.61 41.14
CA ASN A 14 10.83 -16.22 40.04
C ASN A 14 11.57 -15.42 38.94
N LEU A 15 12.83 -15.78 38.71
CA LEU A 15 13.72 -15.19 37.70
C LEU A 15 13.90 -16.15 36.53
N ASN A 16 13.86 -15.62 35.31
CA ASN A 16 14.16 -16.38 34.10
C ASN A 16 15.34 -15.75 33.34
N PRO A 17 16.56 -16.27 33.54
CA PRO A 17 17.75 -15.79 32.84
C PRO A 17 17.68 -15.89 31.31
N GLN A 18 17.06 -16.93 30.76
CA GLN A 18 16.94 -17.07 29.30
C GLN A 18 16.01 -15.98 28.74
N LEU A 19 14.91 -15.66 29.44
CA LEU A 19 14.02 -14.59 29.03
C LEU A 19 14.76 -13.24 28.98
N PHE A 20 15.57 -12.94 30.00
CA PHE A 20 16.39 -11.73 30.01
C PHE A 20 17.39 -11.70 28.85
N ILE A 21 18.10 -12.80 28.60
CA ILE A 21 19.07 -12.90 27.50
C ILE A 21 18.37 -12.66 26.16
N ASN A 22 17.22 -13.31 25.93
CA ASN A 22 16.44 -13.16 24.70
C ASN A 22 15.98 -11.70 24.50
N GLU A 23 15.53 -11.04 25.56
CA GLU A 23 15.12 -9.64 25.49
C GLU A 23 16.28 -8.72 25.08
N VAL A 24 17.48 -8.95 25.63
CA VAL A 24 18.68 -8.19 25.23
C VAL A 24 19.07 -8.46 23.78
N LEU A 25 18.98 -9.71 23.33
CA LEU A 25 19.25 -10.08 21.93
C LEU A 25 18.30 -9.34 20.99
N ASN A 26 16.99 -9.41 21.26
CA ASN A 26 15.96 -8.74 20.46
C ASN A 26 16.16 -7.21 20.45
N ALA A 27 16.44 -6.60 21.60
CA ALA A 27 16.66 -5.16 21.69
C ALA A 27 17.88 -4.70 20.86
N VAL A 28 18.93 -5.53 20.79
CA VAL A 28 20.10 -5.25 19.95
C VAL A 28 19.74 -5.33 18.47
N ASP A 29 18.99 -6.36 18.06
CA ASP A 29 18.53 -6.52 16.67
C ASP A 29 17.62 -5.37 16.24
N ASP A 30 16.61 -5.03 17.05
CA ASP A 30 15.70 -3.90 16.81
C ASP A 30 16.45 -2.56 16.67
N THR A 31 17.49 -2.37 17.49
CA THR A 31 18.32 -1.16 17.43
C THR A 31 19.11 -1.06 16.13
N VAL A 32 19.68 -2.19 15.68
CA VAL A 32 20.45 -2.24 14.44
C VAL A 32 19.55 -2.01 13.24
N ASP A 33 18.40 -2.68 13.21
CA ASP A 33 17.41 -2.55 12.15
C ASP A 33 16.91 -1.10 12.04
N GLY A 34 16.49 -0.51 13.16
CA GLY A 34 16.05 0.88 13.21
C GLY A 34 17.15 1.88 12.80
N ALA A 35 18.42 1.61 13.14
CA ALA A 35 19.54 2.45 12.72
C ALA A 35 19.73 2.41 11.19
N PHE A 36 19.68 1.22 10.59
CA PHE A 36 19.84 1.08 9.13
C PHE A 36 18.67 1.66 8.35
N GLU A 37 17.43 1.47 8.81
CA GLU A 37 16.26 2.12 8.23
C GLU A 37 16.39 3.66 8.26
N PHE A 38 16.83 4.21 9.39
CA PHE A 38 17.09 5.64 9.52
C PHE A 38 18.17 6.14 8.54
N TYR A 39 19.30 5.42 8.42
CA TYR A 39 20.37 5.80 7.50
C TYR A 39 19.93 5.74 6.05
N GLU A 40 19.14 4.72 5.66
CA GLU A 40 18.60 4.61 4.31
C GLU A 40 17.68 5.78 3.99
N GLN A 41 16.74 6.11 4.89
CA GLN A 41 15.84 7.25 4.72
C GLN A 41 16.61 8.57 4.58
N GLN A 42 17.63 8.79 5.41
CA GLN A 42 18.46 10.00 5.35
C GLN A 42 19.30 10.08 4.08
N ALA A 43 19.90 8.96 3.66
CA ALA A 43 20.69 8.91 2.45
C ALA A 43 19.83 9.18 1.21
N LEU A 44 18.61 8.63 1.15
CA LEU A 44 17.64 8.92 0.09
C LEU A 44 17.18 10.38 0.10
N ALA A 45 16.97 10.97 1.28
CA ALA A 45 16.60 12.38 1.42
C ALA A 45 17.69 13.34 0.97
N VAL A 46 18.98 12.96 1.06
CA VAL A 46 20.10 13.71 0.49
C VAL A 46 20.18 13.51 -1.03
N LEU A 47 19.83 12.34 -1.51
CA LEU A 47 19.88 11.98 -2.93
C LEU A 47 18.78 12.58 -3.81
N LYS A 48 17.88 13.43 -3.26
CA LYS A 48 16.61 13.98 -3.80
C LYS A 48 16.45 14.28 -5.30
N ASP A 49 17.53 14.30 -6.09
CA ASP A 49 17.56 14.63 -7.52
C ASP A 49 18.29 13.59 -8.38
N THR A 50 18.34 12.35 -7.89
CA THR A 50 19.16 11.29 -8.48
C THR A 50 18.26 10.18 -9.02
N GLY A 51 18.51 9.73 -10.26
CA GLY A 51 17.70 8.71 -10.93
C GLY A 51 17.57 7.39 -10.15
N GLU A 52 16.49 6.65 -10.44
CA GLU A 52 16.06 5.41 -9.78
C GLU A 52 17.20 4.38 -9.62
N ASP A 53 18.07 4.28 -10.62
CA ASP A 53 19.23 3.38 -10.61
C ASP A 53 20.18 3.64 -9.42
N LYS A 54 20.44 4.90 -9.09
CA LYS A 54 21.36 5.27 -8.00
C LYS A 54 20.73 5.09 -6.61
N SER A 55 19.41 5.26 -6.51
CA SER A 55 18.65 4.90 -5.30
C SER A 55 18.73 3.41 -5.03
N ASN A 56 18.57 2.60 -6.08
CA ASN A 56 18.67 1.13 -5.99
C ASN A 56 20.09 0.67 -5.66
N GLU A 57 21.12 1.27 -6.27
CA GLU A 57 22.52 0.98 -5.94
C GLU A 57 22.84 1.34 -4.48
N LEU A 58 22.33 2.47 -3.98
CA LEU A 58 22.50 2.88 -2.59
C LEU A 58 21.85 1.88 -1.63
N SER A 59 20.58 1.52 -1.84
CA SER A 59 19.87 0.55 -1.00
C SER A 59 20.58 -0.81 -0.98
N LYS A 60 21.09 -1.26 -2.14
CA LYS A 60 21.89 -2.48 -2.24
C LYS A 60 23.22 -2.39 -1.46
N GLY A 61 23.89 -1.24 -1.52
CA GLY A 61 25.11 -0.97 -0.75
C GLY A 61 24.86 -0.99 0.76
N ILE A 62 23.81 -0.31 1.22
CA ILE A 62 23.38 -0.29 2.62
C ILE A 62 23.04 -1.71 3.10
N SER A 63 22.27 -2.46 2.31
CA SER A 63 21.93 -3.85 2.61
C SER A 63 23.18 -4.74 2.74
N SER A 64 24.18 -4.53 1.89
CA SER A 64 25.44 -5.27 1.95
C SER A 64 26.22 -4.97 3.22
N ILE A 65 26.27 -3.70 3.64
CA ILE A 65 26.90 -3.30 4.91
C ILE A 65 26.12 -3.88 6.10
N ARG A 66 24.79 -3.79 6.07
CA ARG A 66 23.91 -4.38 7.10
C ARG A 66 24.22 -5.85 7.30
N ASN A 67 24.28 -6.63 6.21
CA ASN A 67 24.57 -8.06 6.29
C ASN A 67 25.93 -8.35 6.94
N VAL A 68 26.98 -7.60 6.59
CA VAL A 68 28.31 -7.77 7.20
C VAL A 68 28.29 -7.45 8.69
N ILE A 69 27.60 -6.38 9.09
CA ILE A 69 27.47 -6.02 10.51
C ILE A 69 26.67 -7.08 11.26
N GLN A 70 25.54 -7.53 10.69
CA GLN A 70 24.67 -8.53 11.29
C GLN A 70 25.42 -9.86 11.52
N GLU A 71 26.14 -10.37 10.52
CA GLU A 71 26.93 -11.61 10.67
C GLU A 71 27.96 -11.52 11.81
N VAL A 72 28.63 -10.38 11.95
CA VAL A 72 29.60 -10.17 13.04
C VAL A 72 28.88 -10.05 14.38
N LEU A 73 27.75 -9.36 14.42
CA LEU A 73 26.97 -9.14 15.62
C LEU A 73 26.35 -10.45 16.13
N ASP A 74 25.69 -11.23 15.27
CA ASP A 74 25.10 -12.54 15.58
C ASP A 74 26.15 -13.45 16.21
N LYS A 75 27.36 -13.48 15.64
CA LYS A 75 28.46 -14.29 16.18
C LYS A 75 28.88 -13.81 17.57
N ARG A 76 28.99 -12.49 17.78
CA ARG A 76 29.38 -11.92 19.08
C ARG A 76 28.29 -12.12 20.13
N MET A 77 27.04 -11.87 19.76
CA MET A 77 25.88 -12.04 20.63
C MET A 77 25.66 -13.51 21.01
N GLY A 78 25.87 -14.45 20.08
CA GLY A 78 25.85 -15.88 20.40
C GLY A 78 27.00 -16.32 21.32
N MET A 79 28.16 -15.67 21.28
CA MET A 79 29.22 -15.90 22.28
C MET A 79 28.87 -15.29 23.64
N TRP A 80 28.29 -14.08 23.63
CA TRP A 80 27.82 -13.40 24.83
C TRP A 80 26.73 -14.19 25.55
N GLU A 81 25.73 -14.70 24.83
CA GLU A 81 24.69 -15.58 25.39
C GLU A 81 25.31 -16.79 26.09
N LYS A 82 26.21 -17.50 25.40
CA LYS A 82 26.90 -18.67 25.98
C LYS A 82 27.70 -18.30 27.21
N TYR A 83 28.34 -17.13 27.23
CA TYR A 83 29.06 -16.63 28.38
C TYR A 83 28.12 -16.35 29.56
N CYS A 84 27.00 -15.66 29.31
CA CYS A 84 25.99 -15.37 30.31
C CYS A 84 25.45 -16.64 30.97
N ILE A 85 25.08 -17.64 30.16
CA ILE A 85 24.57 -18.93 30.65
C ILE A 85 25.60 -19.66 31.50
N ARG A 86 26.87 -19.64 31.09
CA ARG A 86 27.93 -20.40 31.75
C ARG A 86 28.51 -19.74 32.99
N HIS A 87 28.48 -18.41 33.07
CA HIS A 87 29.25 -17.67 34.07
C HIS A 87 28.45 -16.63 34.84
N CYS A 88 27.47 -15.97 34.21
CA CYS A 88 26.66 -14.96 34.89
C CYS A 88 25.46 -15.60 35.61
N PHE A 89 24.81 -16.56 34.95
CA PHE A 89 23.62 -17.27 35.42
C PHE A 89 23.93 -18.73 35.75
N ALA A 90 25.15 -18.98 36.24
CA ALA A 90 25.55 -20.27 36.75
C ALA A 90 25.72 -20.18 38.26
N VAL A 91 25.04 -21.07 38.97
CA VAL A 91 25.16 -21.24 40.40
C VAL A 91 26.29 -22.24 40.68
N PRO A 92 27.25 -21.91 41.55
CA PRO A 92 28.32 -22.84 41.91
C PRO A 92 27.78 -24.16 42.49
N GLU A 93 28.44 -25.27 42.16
CA GLU A 93 28.07 -26.57 42.72
C GLU A 93 28.09 -26.56 44.25
N GLY A 94 27.05 -27.10 44.87
CA GLY A 94 26.88 -27.14 46.32
C GLY A 94 26.30 -25.85 46.93
N PHE A 95 25.98 -24.84 46.12
CA PHE A 95 25.17 -23.71 46.59
C PHE A 95 23.72 -24.13 46.73
N SER A 96 23.19 -23.97 47.94
CA SER A 96 21.77 -24.13 48.22
C SER A 96 21.24 -22.81 48.77
N LEU A 97 20.06 -22.38 48.29
CA LEU A 97 19.36 -21.30 48.97
C LEU A 97 19.18 -21.69 50.44
N PRO A 98 19.45 -20.77 51.40
CA PRO A 98 19.01 -20.96 52.76
C PRO A 98 17.54 -21.33 52.71
N LYS A 99 17.17 -22.46 53.29
CA LYS A 99 15.74 -22.75 53.49
C LYS A 99 15.19 -21.53 54.22
N ALA A 100 14.05 -21.04 53.77
CA ALA A 100 13.27 -20.09 54.54
C ALA A 100 12.82 -20.82 55.82
N ASP A 101 13.75 -20.98 56.75
CA ASP A 101 13.43 -21.29 58.12
C ASP A 101 12.64 -20.07 58.57
N THR A 102 11.33 -20.27 58.75
CA THR A 102 10.39 -19.32 59.36
C THR A 102 10.75 -18.98 60.81
N SER A 103 12.01 -19.18 61.20
CA SER A 103 12.62 -18.88 62.49
C SER A 103 13.65 -17.75 62.30
N SER A 104 13.20 -16.62 61.76
CA SER A 104 13.94 -15.37 61.88
C SER A 104 13.74 -14.81 63.30
N ASP A 105 14.52 -15.32 64.25
CA ASP A 105 14.59 -14.83 65.64
C ASP A 105 15.62 -13.69 65.78
N SER A 106 15.83 -12.91 64.71
CA SER A 106 16.83 -11.85 64.67
C SER A 106 16.52 -10.86 63.55
N LEU A 107 15.62 -9.92 63.84
CA LEU A 107 15.23 -8.68 63.11
C LEU A 107 13.70 -8.54 62.91
N MET A 108 12.92 -8.85 63.96
CA MET A 108 11.50 -8.50 64.00
C MET A 108 11.35 -7.06 64.52
N ASP A 109 11.52 -6.10 63.62
CA ASP A 109 11.05 -4.72 63.83
C ASP A 109 10.56 -4.11 62.49
N GLN A 110 9.83 -4.92 61.71
CA GLN A 110 9.12 -4.50 60.50
C GLN A 110 7.63 -4.89 60.50
N ASP A 111 7.03 -5.02 61.69
CA ASP A 111 5.58 -5.20 61.85
C ASP A 111 4.80 -3.87 61.75
N LEU A 112 5.15 -3.01 60.78
CA LEU A 112 4.52 -1.69 60.61
C LEU A 112 3.66 -1.55 59.35
N PHE A 113 3.61 -2.57 58.50
CA PHE A 113 2.55 -2.74 57.52
C PHE A 113 1.88 -4.08 57.81
N SER A 114 0.69 -4.02 58.42
CA SER A 114 -0.10 -5.20 58.66
C SER A 114 -0.36 -5.95 57.35
N ASP A 115 -0.44 -7.27 57.42
CA ASP A 115 -0.82 -8.15 56.29
C ASP A 115 -2.08 -7.62 55.56
N ALA A 116 -2.99 -6.99 56.30
CA ALA A 116 -4.19 -6.33 55.79
C ALA A 116 -3.93 -5.12 54.87
N GLU A 117 -2.89 -4.32 55.12
CA GLU A 117 -2.51 -3.22 54.24
C GLU A 117 -1.91 -3.74 52.92
N LEU A 118 -1.13 -4.81 53.00
CA LEU A 118 -0.60 -5.49 51.81
C LEU A 118 -1.73 -6.11 50.97
N ASP A 119 -2.71 -6.75 51.62
CA ASP A 119 -3.91 -7.27 50.98
C ASP A 119 -4.73 -6.14 50.30
N ASN A 120 -4.91 -5.01 50.97
CA ASN A 120 -5.59 -3.84 50.40
C ASN A 120 -4.85 -3.31 49.16
N GLN A 121 -3.51 -3.24 49.19
CA GLN A 121 -2.72 -2.84 48.03
C GLN A 121 -2.81 -3.85 46.89
N LEU A 122 -2.81 -5.14 47.21
CA LEU A 122 -2.96 -6.22 46.23
C LEU A 122 -4.33 -6.16 45.54
N ASP A 123 -5.40 -5.95 46.31
CA ASP A 123 -6.75 -5.78 45.76
C ASP A 123 -6.88 -4.48 44.96
N SER A 124 -6.24 -3.39 45.41
CA SER A 124 -6.16 -2.14 44.62
C SER A 124 -5.46 -2.37 43.28
N LEU A 125 -4.36 -3.13 43.24
CA LEU A 125 -3.64 -3.46 42.02
C LEU A 125 -4.44 -4.39 41.11
N ARG A 126 -5.15 -5.37 41.67
CA ARG A 126 -6.04 -6.27 40.91
C ARG A 126 -7.17 -5.48 40.24
N GLU A 127 -7.77 -4.54 40.95
CA GLU A 127 -8.81 -3.67 40.39
C GLU A 127 -8.25 -2.79 39.28
N LYS A 128 -7.10 -2.15 39.49
CA LYS A 128 -6.43 -1.36 38.44
C LYS A 128 -6.11 -2.20 37.22
N LEU A 129 -5.62 -3.43 37.41
CA LEU A 129 -5.30 -4.35 36.31
C LEU A 129 -6.55 -4.81 35.56
N TYR A 130 -7.67 -4.98 36.26
CA TYR A 130 -8.96 -5.26 35.64
C TYR A 130 -9.44 -4.09 34.76
N VAL A 131 -9.36 -2.86 35.29
CA VAL A 131 -9.71 -1.64 34.54
C VAL A 131 -8.83 -1.49 33.29
N VAL A 132 -7.50 -1.58 33.44
CA VAL A 132 -6.55 -1.47 32.30
C VAL A 132 -6.80 -2.58 31.27
N ARG A 133 -7.11 -3.81 31.70
CA ARG A 133 -7.42 -4.91 30.77
C ARG A 133 -8.70 -4.62 29.99
N LYS A 134 -9.73 -4.08 30.65
CA LYS A 134 -10.99 -3.70 30.01
C LYS A 134 -10.77 -2.58 28.99
N GLU A 135 -10.08 -1.52 29.38
CA GLU A 135 -9.73 -0.41 28.49
C GLU A 135 -8.87 -0.89 27.31
N SER A 136 -7.89 -1.77 27.54
CA SER A 136 -7.09 -2.37 26.48
C SER A 136 -7.93 -3.19 25.50
N ALA A 137 -8.94 -3.92 25.96
CA ALA A 137 -9.84 -4.68 25.09
C ALA A 137 -10.74 -3.75 24.26
N GLU A 138 -11.21 -2.66 24.85
CA GLU A 138 -11.98 -1.62 24.15
C GLU A 138 -11.13 -0.93 23.07
N LEU A 139 -9.89 -0.53 23.39
CA LEU A 139 -8.95 0.04 22.43
C LEU A 139 -8.59 -0.92 21.29
N GLN A 140 -8.39 -2.20 21.59
CA GLN A 140 -8.14 -3.21 20.56
C GLN A 140 -9.32 -3.36 19.60
N LYS A 141 -10.54 -3.29 20.12
CA LYS A 141 -11.75 -3.29 19.30
C LYS A 141 -11.82 -2.05 18.41
N GLU A 142 -11.57 -0.86 18.98
CA GLU A 142 -11.55 0.39 18.21
C GLU A 142 -10.49 0.36 17.09
N LEU A 143 -9.29 -0.14 17.39
CA LEU A 143 -8.24 -0.33 16.38
C LEU A 143 -8.66 -1.29 15.26
N HIS A 144 -9.36 -2.37 15.60
CA HIS A 144 -9.88 -3.31 14.61
C HIS A 144 -10.93 -2.64 13.71
N ASP A 145 -11.89 -1.94 14.30
CA ASP A 145 -12.95 -1.23 13.57
C ASP A 145 -12.37 -0.14 12.67
N LEU A 146 -11.37 0.61 13.16
CA LEU A 146 -10.68 1.64 12.39
C LEU A 146 -9.89 1.04 11.22
N LYS A 147 -9.18 -0.09 11.43
CA LYS A 147 -8.50 -0.81 10.34
C LYS A 147 -9.48 -1.28 9.28
N GLN A 148 -10.63 -1.82 9.69
CA GLN A 148 -11.66 -2.25 8.74
C GLN A 148 -12.19 -1.06 7.93
N GLN A 149 -12.46 0.07 8.57
CA GLN A 149 -12.90 1.30 7.90
C GLN A 149 -11.85 1.81 6.92
N HIS A 150 -10.57 1.79 7.29
CA HIS A 150 -9.48 2.17 6.41
C HIS A 150 -9.43 1.27 5.16
N THR A 151 -9.54 -0.04 5.32
CA THR A 151 -9.55 -0.99 4.18
C THR A 151 -10.73 -0.72 3.23
N LEU A 152 -11.93 -0.48 3.77
CA LEU A 152 -13.10 -0.12 2.96
C LEU A 152 -12.90 1.23 2.25
N SER A 153 -12.32 2.21 2.93
CA SER A 153 -12.02 3.53 2.36
C SER A 153 -10.99 3.43 1.23
N SER A 154 -9.93 2.63 1.40
CA SER A 154 -8.91 2.40 0.36
C SER A 154 -9.54 1.77 -0.87
N SER A 155 -10.33 0.70 -0.69
CA SER A 155 -11.02 0.04 -1.80
C SER A 155 -12.02 0.95 -2.52
N CYS A 156 -12.71 1.83 -1.78
CA CYS A 156 -13.57 2.85 -2.36
C CYS A 156 -12.77 3.88 -3.17
N ALA A 157 -11.65 4.37 -2.62
CA ALA A 157 -10.77 5.29 -3.33
C ALA A 157 -10.23 4.68 -4.63
N GLU A 158 -9.78 3.42 -4.59
CA GLU A 158 -9.33 2.67 -5.75
C GLU A 158 -10.43 2.54 -6.81
N SER A 159 -11.65 2.17 -6.41
CA SER A 159 -12.81 2.06 -7.31
C SER A 159 -13.17 3.42 -7.94
N VAL A 160 -13.08 4.51 -7.17
CA VAL A 160 -13.32 5.88 -7.68
C VAL A 160 -12.24 6.27 -8.68
N THR A 161 -10.97 5.96 -8.41
CA THR A 161 -9.88 6.24 -9.36
C THR A 161 -10.04 5.47 -10.66
N GLU A 162 -10.45 4.20 -10.60
CA GLU A 162 -10.73 3.38 -11.79
C GLU A 162 -11.90 3.96 -12.60
N ALA A 163 -12.99 4.36 -11.94
CA ALA A 163 -14.13 4.98 -12.59
C ALA A 163 -13.76 6.31 -13.28
N LEU A 164 -12.91 7.12 -12.64
CA LEU A 164 -12.40 8.36 -13.22
C LEU A 164 -11.55 8.10 -14.47
N GLN A 165 -10.68 7.11 -14.43
CA GLN A 165 -9.86 6.73 -15.59
C GLN A 165 -10.72 6.29 -16.78
N ILE A 166 -11.76 5.49 -16.53
CA ILE A 166 -12.72 5.07 -17.57
C ILE A 166 -13.48 6.28 -18.14
N PHE A 167 -13.89 7.23 -17.28
CA PHE A 167 -14.57 8.44 -17.74
C PHE A 167 -13.66 9.30 -18.61
N GLU A 168 -12.40 9.49 -18.20
CA GLU A 168 -11.41 10.25 -18.97
C GLU A 168 -11.16 9.62 -20.35
N GLN A 169 -11.01 8.30 -20.40
CA GLN A 169 -10.87 7.57 -21.67
C GLN A 169 -12.09 7.73 -22.58
N LYS A 170 -13.30 7.63 -22.02
CA LYS A 170 -14.54 7.81 -22.79
C LYS A 170 -14.76 9.25 -23.22
N SER A 171 -14.32 10.23 -22.42
CA SER A 171 -14.42 11.66 -22.75
C SER A 171 -13.72 11.99 -24.07
N VAL A 172 -12.53 11.41 -24.30
CA VAL A 172 -11.79 11.57 -25.57
C VAL A 172 -12.60 11.03 -26.75
N GLN A 173 -13.22 9.86 -26.60
CA GLN A 173 -14.08 9.27 -27.65
C GLN A 173 -15.32 10.12 -27.92
N PHE A 174 -15.92 10.72 -26.88
CA PHE A 174 -17.04 11.65 -27.05
C PHE A 174 -16.62 12.91 -27.81
N GLU A 175 -15.44 13.46 -27.52
CA GLU A 175 -14.93 14.65 -28.22
C GLU A 175 -14.69 14.37 -29.72
N GLU A 176 -14.11 13.21 -30.06
CA GLU A 176 -13.93 12.78 -31.44
C GLU A 176 -15.26 12.56 -32.17
N MET A 177 -16.24 11.96 -31.49
CA MET A 177 -17.59 11.78 -32.04
C MET A 177 -18.28 13.13 -32.32
N VAL A 178 -18.11 14.12 -31.45
CA VAL A 178 -18.65 15.47 -31.69
C VAL A 178 -17.95 16.14 -32.88
N ARG A 179 -16.62 16.00 -33.01
CA ARG A 179 -15.86 16.53 -34.16
C ARG A 179 -16.25 15.87 -35.49
N THR A 180 -16.45 14.56 -35.50
CA THR A 180 -16.87 13.84 -36.71
C THR A 180 -18.30 14.19 -37.11
N ALA A 181 -19.23 14.28 -36.15
CA ALA A 181 -20.62 14.69 -36.41
C ALA A 181 -20.72 16.13 -36.95
N THR A 182 -19.93 17.06 -36.42
CA THR A 182 -19.86 18.45 -36.92
C THR A 182 -19.27 18.50 -38.33
N THR A 183 -18.19 17.76 -38.60
CA THR A 183 -17.60 17.65 -39.94
C THR A 183 -18.59 17.07 -40.96
N LEU A 184 -19.35 16.04 -40.56
CA LEU A 184 -20.41 15.47 -41.39
C LEU A 184 -21.48 16.50 -41.74
N ARG A 185 -21.96 17.26 -40.75
CA ARG A 185 -22.94 18.33 -40.96
C ARG A 185 -22.42 19.38 -41.93
N GLU A 186 -21.18 19.84 -41.79
CA GLU A 186 -20.59 20.81 -42.71
C GLU A 186 -20.49 20.29 -44.15
N LYS A 187 -20.06 19.03 -44.33
CA LYS A 187 -20.00 18.41 -45.66
C LYS A 187 -21.39 18.28 -46.29
N PHE A 188 -22.39 17.92 -45.50
CA PHE A 188 -23.78 17.81 -45.96
C PHE A 188 -24.33 19.17 -46.42
N GLU A 189 -24.11 20.24 -45.66
CA GLU A 189 -24.51 21.59 -46.07
C GLU A 189 -23.78 22.03 -47.35
N LYS A 190 -22.47 21.76 -47.48
CA LYS A 190 -21.71 22.05 -48.71
C LYS A 190 -22.25 21.27 -49.91
N MET A 191 -22.62 20.00 -49.73
CA MET A 191 -23.22 19.17 -50.78
C MET A 191 -24.56 19.74 -51.22
N LYS A 192 -25.43 20.12 -50.27
CA LYS A 192 -26.73 20.70 -50.55
C LYS A 192 -26.65 22.04 -51.30
N ILE A 193 -25.65 22.87 -50.97
CA ILE A 193 -25.35 24.11 -51.70
C ILE A 193 -24.89 23.79 -53.12
N LYS A 194 -23.95 22.84 -53.29
CA LYS A 194 -23.48 22.42 -54.63
C LYS A 194 -24.61 21.86 -55.49
N GLU A 195 -25.50 21.05 -54.91
CA GLU A 195 -26.66 20.48 -55.60
C GLU A 195 -27.62 21.60 -56.07
N LEU A 196 -27.86 22.61 -55.24
CA LEU A 196 -28.65 23.78 -55.61
C LEU A 196 -27.99 24.60 -56.74
N GLU A 197 -26.69 24.86 -56.62
CA GLU A 197 -25.91 25.57 -57.65
C GLU A 197 -25.87 24.82 -58.97
N GLU A 198 -25.74 23.49 -58.93
CA GLU A 198 -25.73 22.62 -60.12
C GLU A 198 -27.12 22.54 -60.76
N PHE A 199 -28.18 22.46 -59.96
CA PHE A 199 -29.55 22.55 -60.43
C PHE A 199 -29.85 23.91 -61.08
N GLU A 200 -29.35 25.01 -60.51
CA GLU A 200 -29.44 26.34 -61.09
C GLU A 200 -28.60 26.48 -62.36
N ARG A 201 -27.42 25.85 -62.43
CA ARG A 201 -26.58 25.81 -63.63
C ARG A 201 -27.29 25.10 -64.77
N VAL A 202 -27.85 23.91 -64.51
CA VAL A 202 -28.64 23.13 -65.48
C VAL A 202 -29.90 23.88 -65.93
N ARG A 203 -30.56 24.62 -65.03
CA ARG A 203 -31.68 25.49 -65.39
C ARG A 203 -31.24 26.64 -66.29
N THR A 204 -30.14 27.31 -65.96
CA THR A 204 -29.61 28.45 -66.72
C THR A 204 -29.10 28.01 -68.11
N GLU A 205 -28.43 26.85 -68.19
CA GLU A 205 -28.05 26.22 -69.46
C GLU A 205 -29.27 25.89 -70.32
N ARG A 206 -30.34 25.36 -69.73
CA ARG A 206 -31.60 25.07 -70.46
C ARG A 206 -32.31 26.33 -70.97
N ILE A 207 -32.06 27.50 -70.38
CA ILE A 207 -32.60 28.79 -70.82
C ILE A 207 -31.72 29.39 -71.94
N TYR A 208 -30.39 29.29 -71.82
CA TYR A 208 -29.45 29.83 -72.81
C TYR A 208 -29.31 28.97 -74.07
N ASP A 209 -29.51 27.64 -73.97
CA ASP A 209 -29.47 26.71 -75.11
C ASP A 209 -30.88 26.52 -75.71
N SER A 210 -31.51 27.64 -76.12
CA SER A 210 -32.84 27.63 -76.76
C SER A 210 -32.79 27.29 -78.26
N ASN A 211 -31.87 26.41 -78.70
CA ASN A 211 -31.86 25.90 -80.08
C ASN A 211 -31.17 24.54 -80.21
N LYS A 212 -31.84 23.47 -79.78
CA LYS A 212 -31.88 22.21 -80.54
C LYS A 212 -32.97 21.25 -80.03
N ASP A 213 -33.88 20.97 -80.94
CA ASP A 213 -34.88 19.89 -81.04
C ASP A 213 -35.39 19.20 -79.76
N GLN A 214 -36.68 19.46 -79.55
CA GLN A 214 -37.62 18.58 -78.88
C GLN A 214 -37.80 17.28 -79.68
N SER A 215 -37.12 16.19 -79.32
CA SER A 215 -37.57 14.83 -79.67
C SER A 215 -36.72 13.78 -78.96
N MET A 216 -37.28 13.17 -77.91
CA MET A 216 -37.37 11.71 -77.71
C MET A 216 -37.80 11.43 -76.27
N MET A 217 -38.96 10.81 -76.15
CA MET A 217 -39.57 10.38 -74.91
C MET A 217 -38.80 9.25 -74.21
N HIS A 218 -38.92 9.25 -72.88
CA HIS A 218 -38.87 8.13 -71.93
C HIS A 218 -37.73 7.12 -72.01
N HIS A 219 -36.95 7.04 -70.93
CA HIS A 219 -36.69 5.76 -70.27
C HIS A 219 -36.52 5.92 -68.76
N SER A 220 -37.36 5.20 -68.02
CA SER A 220 -37.09 4.78 -66.65
C SER A 220 -35.77 4.03 -66.59
N LYS A 221 -34.82 4.51 -65.78
CA LYS A 221 -33.72 3.71 -65.22
C LYS A 221 -32.97 4.54 -64.19
N GLY A 222 -33.16 4.16 -62.93
CA GLY A 222 -32.16 4.14 -61.85
C GLY A 222 -31.49 5.45 -61.47
N PHE A 223 -31.34 5.64 -60.16
CA PHE A 223 -30.34 6.54 -59.57
C PHE A 223 -29.05 6.56 -60.40
N PRO A 224 -28.49 7.73 -60.72
CA PRO A 224 -27.24 7.79 -61.46
C PRO A 224 -26.16 7.08 -60.63
N ALA A 225 -25.48 6.11 -61.24
CA ALA A 225 -24.40 5.32 -60.63
C ALA A 225 -23.22 6.14 -60.08
N VAL A 226 -23.27 7.46 -60.22
CA VAL A 226 -22.34 8.44 -59.67
C VAL A 226 -22.52 8.59 -58.15
N GLU A 227 -23.74 8.44 -57.61
CA GLU A 227 -24.00 8.59 -56.16
C GLU A 227 -23.40 7.46 -55.31
N PHE A 228 -23.29 6.24 -55.85
CA PHE A 228 -22.87 5.09 -55.05
C PHE A 228 -21.35 5.02 -54.86
N LYS A 229 -20.57 5.52 -55.83
CA LYS A 229 -19.10 5.51 -55.79
C LYS A 229 -18.57 6.46 -54.73
N ASP A 230 -19.12 7.67 -54.69
CA ASP A 230 -18.74 8.69 -53.71
C ASP A 230 -19.16 8.31 -52.28
N LEU A 231 -20.29 7.60 -52.14
CA LEU A 231 -20.70 7.00 -50.86
C LEU A 231 -19.81 5.82 -50.45
N GLN A 232 -19.35 5.01 -51.41
CA GLN A 232 -18.45 3.88 -51.17
C GLN A 232 -17.06 4.33 -50.74
N ASP A 233 -16.52 5.37 -51.39
CA ASP A 233 -15.23 5.96 -51.06
C ASP A 233 -15.31 6.63 -49.67
N PHE A 234 -16.44 7.27 -49.35
CA PHE A 234 -16.69 7.81 -48.01
C PHE A 234 -16.76 6.72 -46.92
N VAL A 235 -17.44 5.60 -47.18
CA VAL A 235 -17.51 4.45 -46.25
C VAL A 235 -16.14 3.75 -46.11
N ALA A 236 -15.32 3.74 -47.16
CA ALA A 236 -13.99 3.17 -47.14
C ALA A 236 -13.00 4.01 -46.30
N ASP A 237 -13.13 5.34 -46.33
CA ASP A 237 -12.34 6.23 -45.48
C ASP A 237 -12.76 6.15 -44.01
N LEU A 238 -14.05 5.93 -43.73
CA LEU A 238 -14.58 5.76 -42.38
C LEU A 238 -14.15 4.45 -41.70
N LYS A 239 -13.80 3.41 -42.48
CA LYS A 239 -13.25 2.13 -41.98
C LYS A 239 -11.74 2.16 -41.70
N LYS A 240 -11.05 3.23 -42.10
CA LYS A 240 -9.59 3.40 -41.93
C LYS A 240 -9.21 4.33 -40.77
N MET A 241 -10.18 5.03 -40.19
CA MET A 241 -10.07 5.74 -38.92
C MET A 241 -10.55 4.84 -37.78
#